data_AF-A0A3B0YYU1-F1
#
_entry.id   AF-A0A3B0YYU1-F1
#
_cell.length_a   1.000
_cell.length_b   1.000
_cell.length_c   1.000
_cell.angle_alpha   90.00
_cell.angle_beta   90.00
_cell.angle_gamma   90.00
#
_symmetry.space_group_name_H-M   'P 1'
#
loop_
_entity.id
_entity.type
_entity.pdbx_description
1 polymer ?
#
loop_
_entity_poly.entity_id
_entity_poly.type
_entity_poly.pdbx_seq_one_letter_code
_entity_poly.pdbx_strand_id
1 'polypeptide(L)'
;MNMIKKQLLVLNYKLIVLAVWVYAGFAFSSVHAKGSLIKQVNLTVSIIAKNIKKEKFAILKMEHSADSEVGPPVITFYYEKTRAETLRAVIIIASHETWSNKFAYYFGKKGQILKYSKTTSRPDNPPKLAIIYHNGKKMWSNTSEPRVEIVKIKTMFGIAMKSATEFQQY
;
A
#
# COMPACT_ATOMS: atom_id res chain seq x y z
N MET A 1 9.87 -51.51 -35.26
CA MET A 1 9.98 -50.03 -35.31
C MET A 1 10.24 -49.53 -33.90
N ASN A 2 11.50 -49.22 -33.62
CA ASN A 2 12.11 -49.40 -32.30
C ASN A 2 11.70 -48.36 -31.27
N MET A 3 11.50 -48.84 -30.03
CA MET A 3 11.21 -48.09 -28.80
C MET A 3 12.16 -46.89 -28.60
N ILE A 4 13.39 -47.00 -29.10
CA ILE A 4 14.42 -45.96 -29.11
C ILE A 4 14.00 -44.72 -29.92
N LYS A 5 13.32 -44.88 -31.06
CA LYS A 5 12.83 -43.74 -31.86
C LYS A 5 11.71 -42.96 -31.15
N LYS A 6 10.86 -43.65 -30.37
CA LYS A 6 9.82 -42.99 -29.56
C LYS A 6 10.43 -42.18 -28.41
N GLN A 7 11.46 -42.69 -27.76
CA GLN A 7 12.14 -41.99 -26.67
C GLN A 7 12.90 -40.75 -27.15
N LEU A 8 13.56 -40.82 -28.32
CA LEU A 8 14.23 -39.66 -28.93
C LEU A 8 13.25 -38.55 -29.34
N LEU A 9 12.04 -38.89 -29.80
CA LEU A 9 11.01 -37.91 -30.15
C LEU A 9 10.49 -37.17 -28.91
N VAL A 10 10.31 -37.88 -27.80
CA VAL A 10 9.88 -37.30 -26.52
C VAL A 10 10.97 -36.41 -25.90
N LEU A 11 12.24 -36.76 -26.07
CA LEU A 11 13.35 -35.95 -25.58
C LEU A 11 13.48 -34.63 -26.36
N ASN A 12 13.36 -34.67 -27.69
CA ASN A 12 13.37 -33.46 -28.53
C ASN A 12 12.19 -32.53 -28.24
N TYR A 13 11.00 -33.08 -27.96
CA TYR A 13 9.84 -32.26 -27.63
C TYR A 13 10.01 -31.54 -26.28
N LYS A 14 10.62 -32.19 -25.27
CA LYS A 14 10.89 -31.56 -23.97
C LYS A 14 11.96 -30.47 -24.06
N LEU A 15 12.98 -30.64 -24.91
CA LEU A 15 14.02 -29.63 -25.15
C LEU A 15 13.47 -28.39 -25.90
N ILE A 16 12.57 -28.58 -26.87
CA ILE A 16 11.91 -27.47 -27.57
C ILE A 16 10.94 -26.74 -26.64
N VAL A 17 10.19 -27.45 -25.79
CA VAL A 17 9.29 -26.81 -24.81
C VAL A 17 10.08 -26.04 -23.76
N LEU A 18 11.25 -26.52 -23.32
CA LEU A 18 12.09 -25.75 -22.39
C LEU A 18 12.67 -24.48 -23.06
N ALA A 19 13.08 -24.56 -24.33
CA ALA A 19 13.59 -23.41 -25.06
C ALA A 19 12.53 -22.33 -25.31
N VAL A 20 11.27 -22.72 -25.52
CA VAL A 20 10.15 -21.77 -25.68
C VAL A 20 9.78 -21.08 -24.36
N TRP A 21 9.93 -21.74 -23.21
CA TRP A 21 9.69 -21.12 -21.90
C TRP A 21 10.82 -20.17 -21.46
N VAL A 22 12.08 -20.45 -21.84
CA VAL A 22 13.20 -19.55 -21.53
C VAL A 22 13.17 -18.28 -22.40
N TYR A 23 12.68 -18.36 -23.65
CA TYR A 23 12.53 -17.17 -24.50
C TYR A 23 11.32 -16.30 -24.11
N ALA A 24 10.22 -16.90 -23.62
CA ALA A 24 9.09 -16.17 -23.05
C ALA A 24 9.41 -15.51 -21.68
N GLY A 25 10.46 -15.97 -20.99
CA GLY A 25 10.95 -15.37 -19.75
C GLY A 25 11.88 -14.16 -19.96
N PHE A 26 12.54 -14.03 -21.12
CA PHE A 26 13.57 -13.01 -21.36
C PHE A 26 13.15 -11.82 -22.22
N ALA A 27 12.01 -11.89 -22.92
CA ALA A 27 11.45 -10.77 -23.69
C ALA A 27 10.77 -9.67 -22.83
N PHE A 28 10.90 -9.72 -21.49
CA PHE A 28 10.55 -8.60 -20.60
C PHE A 28 11.69 -7.58 -20.42
N SER A 29 12.76 -7.70 -21.19
CA SER A 29 13.84 -6.72 -21.21
C SER A 29 13.82 -5.97 -22.53
N SER A 30 13.04 -4.89 -22.60
CA SER A 30 13.51 -3.61 -23.15
C SER A 30 12.35 -2.65 -23.37
N VAL A 31 12.35 -1.59 -22.56
CA VAL A 31 11.59 -0.35 -22.75
C VAL A 31 10.07 -0.55 -22.65
N HIS A 32 9.42 0.04 -21.65
CA HIS A 32 8.05 0.61 -21.71
C HIS A 32 7.53 0.87 -20.29
N ALA A 33 7.48 2.17 -19.99
CA ALA A 33 6.57 2.85 -19.09
C ALA A 33 6.75 2.61 -17.58
N LYS A 34 7.21 3.68 -16.90
CA LYS A 34 6.77 4.07 -15.55
C LYS A 34 5.29 3.72 -15.28
N GLY A 35 4.44 3.76 -16.31
CA GLY A 35 3.04 3.37 -16.29
C GLY A 35 2.72 1.93 -15.86
N SER A 36 3.52 0.89 -16.13
CA SER A 36 3.12 -0.50 -15.79
C SER A 36 3.15 -0.75 -14.28
N LEU A 37 4.25 -0.37 -13.61
CA LEU A 37 4.41 -0.51 -12.17
C LEU A 37 3.51 0.48 -11.40
N ILE A 38 3.39 1.73 -11.87
CA ILE A 38 2.46 2.71 -11.30
C ILE A 38 1.01 2.19 -11.36
N LYS A 39 0.61 1.55 -12.48
CA LYS A 39 -0.72 0.92 -12.61
C LYS A 39 -0.91 -0.20 -11.58
N GLN A 40 0.09 -1.09 -11.40
CA GLN A 40 0.01 -2.17 -10.42
C GLN A 40 -0.10 -1.66 -8.97
N VAL A 41 0.68 -0.64 -8.59
CA VAL A 41 0.60 -0.04 -7.26
C VAL A 41 -0.76 0.62 -7.05
N ASN A 42 -1.26 1.38 -8.03
CA ASN A 42 -2.59 1.98 -7.94
C ASN A 42 -3.71 0.93 -7.87
N LEU A 43 -3.61 -0.17 -8.61
CA LEU A 43 -4.56 -1.28 -8.54
C LEU A 43 -4.55 -1.91 -7.15
N THR A 44 -3.36 -2.18 -6.59
CA THR A 44 -3.20 -2.74 -5.24
C THR A 44 -3.82 -1.82 -4.19
N VAL A 45 -3.56 -0.52 -4.27
CA VAL A 45 -4.14 0.48 -3.36
C VAL A 45 -5.66 0.54 -3.51
N SER A 46 -6.19 0.47 -4.75
CA SER A 46 -7.63 0.43 -5.00
C SER A 46 -8.29 -0.79 -4.35
N ILE A 47 -7.65 -1.96 -4.44
CA ILE A 47 -8.11 -3.18 -3.76
C ILE A 47 -8.12 -2.99 -2.25
N ILE A 48 -7.06 -2.42 -1.66
CA ILE A 48 -7.00 -2.11 -0.23
C ILE A 48 -8.16 -1.18 0.17
N ALA A 49 -8.35 -0.08 -0.56
CA ALA A 49 -9.41 0.89 -0.29
C ALA A 49 -10.82 0.28 -0.38
N LYS A 50 -11.07 -0.58 -1.37
CA LYS A 50 -12.34 -1.30 -1.51
C LYS A 50 -12.57 -2.26 -0.33
N ASN A 51 -11.51 -2.91 0.15
CA ASN A 51 -11.61 -3.88 1.23
C ASN A 51 -11.69 -3.22 2.62
N ILE A 52 -11.16 -2.02 2.83
CA ILE A 52 -11.30 -1.24 4.08
C ILE A 52 -12.77 -1.02 4.45
N LYS A 53 -13.64 -0.87 3.46
CA LYS A 53 -15.09 -0.72 3.65
C LYS A 53 -15.80 -2.03 3.99
N LYS A 54 -15.12 -3.16 3.88
CA LYS A 54 -15.65 -4.49 4.20
C LYS A 54 -15.07 -4.88 5.56
N GLU A 55 -15.86 -5.55 6.41
CA GLU A 55 -15.52 -5.92 7.80
C GLU A 55 -14.29 -6.84 7.99
N LYS A 56 -13.50 -7.04 6.93
CA LYS A 56 -12.23 -7.77 6.89
C LYS A 56 -11.12 -7.07 7.68
N PHE A 57 -11.23 -5.78 7.92
CA PHE A 57 -10.25 -5.01 8.69
C PHE A 57 -10.81 -4.58 10.04
N ALA A 58 -9.96 -4.63 11.05
CA ALA A 58 -10.21 -3.97 12.31
C ALA A 58 -9.75 -2.51 12.21
N ILE A 59 -10.38 -1.68 13.04
CA ILE A 59 -10.19 -0.24 13.06
C ILE A 59 -9.69 0.13 14.46
N LEU A 60 -8.55 0.80 14.52
CA LEU A 60 -8.12 1.52 15.73
C LEU A 60 -8.18 3.01 15.44
N LYS A 61 -8.91 3.75 16.26
CA LYS A 61 -9.00 5.20 16.19
C LYS A 61 -8.28 5.79 17.38
N MET A 62 -7.43 6.78 17.11
CA MET A 62 -6.82 7.62 18.11
C MET A 62 -7.22 9.06 17.85
N GLU A 63 -7.67 9.74 18.89
CA GLU A 63 -7.85 11.18 18.90
C GLU A 63 -6.67 11.75 19.67
N HIS A 64 -5.97 12.70 19.06
CA HIS A 64 -4.88 13.39 19.74
C HIS A 64 -5.35 14.79 20.06
N SER A 65 -5.38 15.17 21.33
CA SER A 65 -5.74 16.53 21.74
C SER A 65 -4.87 17.55 21.00
N ALA A 66 -5.51 18.62 20.53
CA ALA A 66 -4.81 19.79 20.05
C ALA A 66 -4.85 20.87 21.13
N ASP A 67 -3.75 21.60 21.30
CA ASP A 67 -3.59 22.61 22.35
C ASP A 67 -4.31 23.95 22.04
N SER A 68 -5.22 24.03 21.05
CA SER A 68 -5.86 25.28 20.61
C SER A 68 -7.19 25.07 19.85
N GLU A 69 -7.78 26.14 19.27
CA GLU A 69 -9.01 26.22 18.43
C GLU A 69 -9.07 25.26 17.21
N VAL A 70 -8.07 24.39 17.07
CA VAL A 70 -7.99 23.36 16.03
C VAL A 70 -8.59 22.08 16.60
N GLY A 71 -9.52 21.45 15.89
CA GLY A 71 -10.04 20.15 16.30
C GLY A 71 -8.91 19.11 16.41
N PRO A 72 -8.94 18.21 17.41
CA PRO A 72 -7.93 17.18 17.58
C PRO A 72 -7.80 16.35 16.29
N PRO A 73 -6.58 16.11 15.76
CA PRO A 73 -6.44 15.25 14.59
C PRO A 73 -6.90 13.82 14.93
N VAL A 74 -7.70 13.27 14.02
CA VAL A 74 -8.19 11.89 14.11
C VAL A 74 -7.28 11.01 13.29
N ILE A 75 -6.67 10.02 13.95
CA ILE A 75 -5.82 9.02 13.31
C ILE A 75 -6.57 7.70 13.31
N THR A 76 -6.84 7.16 12.13
CA THR A 76 -7.50 5.86 11.94
C THR A 76 -6.56 4.86 11.30
N PHE A 77 -6.27 3.78 12.02
CA PHE A 77 -5.48 2.65 11.55
C PHE A 77 -6.39 1.52 11.08
N TYR A 78 -6.10 0.98 9.89
CA TYR A 78 -6.77 -0.19 9.33
C TYR A 78 -5.77 -1.33 9.22
N TYR A 79 -6.06 -2.44 9.91
CA TYR A 79 -5.20 -3.61 9.95
C TYR A 79 -6.02 -4.89 9.81
N GLU A 80 -5.37 -5.94 9.34
CA GLU A 80 -6.01 -7.22 9.07
C GLU A 80 -6.36 -7.93 10.39
N LYS A 81 -7.65 -8.25 10.61
CA LYS A 81 -8.12 -8.87 11.87
C LYS A 81 -7.35 -10.14 12.24
N THR A 82 -7.01 -10.94 11.24
CA THR A 82 -6.32 -12.22 11.41
C THR A 82 -4.81 -12.07 11.60
N ARG A 83 -4.25 -10.89 11.34
CA ARG A 83 -2.82 -10.59 11.45
C ARG A 83 -2.66 -9.14 11.90
N ALA A 84 -2.86 -8.90 13.20
CA ALA A 84 -2.88 -7.58 13.81
C ALA A 84 -1.68 -6.69 13.42
N GLU A 85 -0.53 -7.30 13.17
CA GLU A 85 0.71 -6.64 12.75
C GLU A 85 0.71 -6.10 11.31
N THR A 86 -0.29 -6.47 10.49
CA THR A 86 -0.32 -6.11 9.06
C THR A 86 -1.14 -4.84 8.83
N LEU A 87 -0.57 -3.70 9.20
CA LEU A 87 -1.11 -2.38 8.87
C LEU A 87 -1.32 -2.28 7.34
N ARG A 88 -2.54 -1.94 6.91
CA ARG A 88 -2.90 -1.77 5.49
C ARG A 88 -3.09 -0.32 5.10
N ALA A 89 -3.63 0.48 5.99
CA ALA A 89 -3.75 1.90 5.78
C ALA A 89 -3.75 2.70 7.09
N VAL A 90 -3.30 3.94 6.99
CA VAL A 90 -3.48 4.97 8.04
C VAL A 90 -4.10 6.18 7.39
N ILE A 91 -5.20 6.66 7.96
CA ILE A 91 -5.87 7.88 7.56
C ILE A 91 -5.78 8.86 8.71
N ILE A 92 -5.14 10.00 8.47
CA ILE A 92 -5.05 11.11 9.42
C ILE A 92 -5.92 12.23 8.88
N ILE A 93 -6.87 12.70 9.68
CA ILE A 93 -7.70 13.86 9.36
C ILE A 93 -7.33 14.96 10.35
N ALA A 94 -6.75 16.04 9.84
CA ALA A 94 -6.50 17.26 10.60
C ALA A 94 -7.47 18.33 10.08
N SER A 95 -8.35 18.81 10.96
CA SER A 95 -9.38 19.77 10.59
C SER A 95 -9.21 21.07 11.37
N HIS A 96 -9.47 22.17 10.68
CA HIS A 96 -9.60 23.52 11.21
C HIS A 96 -10.94 24.06 10.70
N GLU A 97 -11.47 25.09 11.35
CA GLU A 97 -12.75 25.74 11.02
C GLU A 97 -13.03 25.91 9.51
N THR A 98 -12.01 26.26 8.71
CA THR A 98 -12.15 26.59 7.28
C THR A 98 -11.55 25.55 6.33
N TRP A 99 -10.88 24.52 6.84
CA TRP A 99 -10.22 23.52 5.99
C TRP A 99 -10.07 22.18 6.70
N SER A 100 -10.09 21.09 5.92
CA SER A 100 -9.68 19.78 6.43
C SER A 100 -8.63 19.16 5.53
N ASN A 101 -7.60 18.59 6.13
CA ASN A 101 -6.53 17.87 5.46
C ASN A 101 -6.66 16.38 5.78
N LYS A 102 -6.84 15.57 4.74
CA LYS A 102 -6.80 14.12 4.82
C LYS A 102 -5.46 13.62 4.29
N PHE A 103 -4.69 12.99 5.15
CA PHE A 103 -3.46 12.27 4.80
C PHE A 103 -3.76 10.77 4.81
N ALA A 104 -3.54 10.08 3.70
CA ALA A 104 -3.74 8.64 3.60
C ALA A 104 -2.43 7.95 3.20
N TYR A 105 -2.03 6.99 4.01
CA TYR A 105 -0.88 6.12 3.80
C TYR A 105 -1.38 4.71 3.55
N TYR A 106 -0.95 4.09 2.45
CA TYR A 106 -1.29 2.71 2.10
C TYR A 106 -0.05 1.83 2.18
N PHE A 107 -0.20 0.66 2.80
CA PHE A 107 0.89 -0.24 3.12
C PHE A 107 0.72 -1.61 2.45
N GLY A 108 1.84 -2.18 2.03
CA GLY A 108 1.93 -3.54 1.49
C GLY A 108 1.99 -4.61 2.59
N LYS A 109 2.14 -5.86 2.18
CA LYS A 109 2.17 -7.03 3.09
C LYS A 109 3.35 -7.05 4.08
N LYS A 110 4.42 -6.28 3.82
CA LYS A 110 5.62 -6.21 4.67
C LYS A 110 5.75 -4.83 5.35
N GLY A 111 4.64 -4.09 5.46
CA GLY A 111 4.65 -2.74 6.04
C GLY A 111 5.45 -1.72 5.22
N GLN A 112 5.73 -1.99 3.94
CA GLN A 112 6.30 -1.01 3.02
C GLN A 112 5.21 -0.06 2.54
N ILE A 113 5.54 1.23 2.39
CA ILE A 113 4.61 2.19 1.81
C ILE A 113 4.41 1.88 0.32
N LEU A 114 3.16 1.91 -0.13
CA LEU A 114 2.76 1.77 -1.53
C LEU A 114 2.39 3.13 -2.11
N LYS A 115 1.61 3.90 -1.36
CA LYS A 115 1.12 5.21 -1.77
C LYS A 115 0.87 6.10 -0.56
N TYR A 116 1.22 7.36 -0.74
CA TYR A 116 0.80 8.46 0.11
C TYR A 116 -0.11 9.37 -0.72
N SER A 117 -1.17 9.88 -0.11
CA SER A 117 -1.98 10.96 -0.69
C SER A 117 -2.38 11.97 0.37
N LYS A 118 -2.33 13.24 0.00
CA LYS A 118 -2.89 14.35 0.76
C LYS A 118 -4.02 14.96 -0.07
N THR A 119 -5.19 15.06 0.55
CA THR A 119 -6.33 15.79 0.01
C THR A 119 -6.65 16.91 0.98
N THR A 120 -6.68 18.15 0.49
CA THR A 120 -7.15 19.29 1.27
C THR A 120 -8.57 19.60 0.82
N SER A 121 -9.59 19.43 1.68
CA SER A 121 -10.94 19.88 1.39
C SER A 121 -11.03 21.38 1.66
N ARG A 122 -10.71 22.16 0.65
CA ARG A 122 -11.18 23.53 0.49
C ARG A 122 -12.45 23.50 -0.38
N PRO A 123 -13.53 24.21 -0.03
CA PRO A 123 -14.79 24.18 -0.79
C PRO A 123 -14.61 24.55 -2.27
N ASP A 124 -13.65 25.44 -2.52
CA ASP A 124 -13.39 26.13 -3.78
C ASP A 124 -12.54 25.31 -4.76
N ASN A 125 -11.53 24.55 -4.31
CA ASN A 125 -10.82 23.56 -5.15
C ASN A 125 -9.85 22.69 -4.33
N PRO A 126 -10.10 21.37 -4.12
CA PRO A 126 -9.19 20.54 -3.34
C PRO A 126 -7.97 20.09 -4.17
N PRO A 127 -6.73 20.50 -3.82
CA PRO A 127 -5.53 19.93 -4.44
C PRO A 127 -5.41 18.44 -4.08
N LYS A 128 -5.28 17.58 -5.10
CA LYS A 128 -4.98 16.15 -4.95
C LYS A 128 -3.48 15.92 -5.09
N LEU A 129 -2.80 15.72 -3.97
CA LEU A 129 -1.36 15.46 -3.94
C LEU A 129 -1.10 13.98 -3.58
N ALA A 130 -0.13 13.35 -4.22
CA ALA A 130 0.18 11.94 -4.08
C ALA A 130 1.64 11.61 -4.43
N ILE A 131 2.17 10.61 -3.71
CA ILE A 131 3.50 10.02 -3.92
C ILE A 131 3.30 8.50 -3.99
N ILE A 132 3.91 7.87 -4.99
CA ILE A 132 3.86 6.41 -5.21
C ILE A 132 5.23 5.82 -4.94
N TYR A 133 5.26 4.71 -4.20
CA TYR A 133 6.47 4.03 -3.78
C TYR A 133 6.51 2.58 -4.29
N HIS A 134 7.72 2.07 -4.46
CA HIS A 134 7.98 0.66 -4.73
C HIS A 134 9.27 0.24 -4.03
N ASN A 135 9.20 -0.82 -3.24
CA ASN A 135 10.35 -1.34 -2.48
C ASN A 135 11.10 -0.25 -1.69
N GLY A 136 10.35 0.66 -1.05
CA GLY A 136 10.91 1.77 -0.28
C GLY A 136 11.42 2.95 -1.13
N LYS A 137 11.47 2.83 -2.45
CA LYS A 137 11.91 3.90 -3.36
C LYS A 137 10.73 4.68 -3.95
N LYS A 138 10.89 5.99 -4.11
CA LYS A 138 9.89 6.87 -4.75
C LYS A 138 9.85 6.59 -6.27
N MET A 139 8.68 6.22 -6.78
CA MET A 139 8.48 5.92 -8.22
C MET A 139 7.84 7.07 -8.97
N TRP A 140 6.93 7.80 -8.33
CA TRP A 140 6.21 8.94 -8.91
C TRP A 140 5.74 9.89 -7.82
N SER A 141 5.67 11.17 -8.15
CA SER A 141 5.31 12.25 -7.23
C SER A 141 4.69 13.40 -8.02
N ASN A 142 3.52 13.89 -7.62
CA ASN A 142 3.02 15.21 -8.06
C ASN A 142 3.18 16.29 -6.97
N THR A 143 3.91 15.96 -5.90
CA THR A 143 4.33 16.86 -4.82
C THR A 143 5.80 16.59 -4.49
N SER A 144 6.52 17.57 -3.97
CA SER A 144 7.94 17.46 -3.60
C SER A 144 8.16 16.77 -2.25
N GLU A 145 7.18 16.79 -1.34
CA GLU A 145 7.42 16.49 0.08
C GLU A 145 6.54 15.35 0.64
N PRO A 146 7.14 14.35 1.31
CA PRO A 146 6.43 13.49 2.26
C PRO A 146 6.38 14.14 3.64
N ARG A 147 5.18 14.55 4.10
CA ARG A 147 5.01 15.30 5.36
C ARG A 147 5.18 14.49 6.66
N VAL A 148 5.20 13.16 6.61
CA VAL A 148 5.39 12.32 7.81
C VAL A 148 6.35 11.18 7.49
N GLU A 149 7.34 11.02 8.35
CA GLU A 149 8.28 9.90 8.28
C GLU A 149 7.55 8.58 8.59
N ILE A 150 7.76 7.58 7.74
CA ILE A 150 7.11 6.26 7.84
C ILE A 150 7.41 5.59 9.20
N VAL A 151 8.61 5.80 9.73
CA VAL A 151 9.03 5.29 11.05
C VAL A 151 8.07 5.78 12.13
N LYS A 152 7.74 7.07 12.14
CA LYS A 152 6.80 7.66 13.11
C LYS A 152 5.41 7.01 13.02
N ILE A 153 4.91 6.73 11.82
CA ILE A 153 3.60 6.09 11.63
C ILE A 153 3.59 4.67 12.22
N LYS A 154 4.65 3.90 11.99
CA LYS A 154 4.77 2.54 12.54
C LYS A 154 4.87 2.57 14.06
N THR A 155 5.65 3.50 14.62
CA THR A 155 5.75 3.67 16.08
C THR A 155 4.39 4.01 16.69
N MET A 156 3.66 4.97 16.12
CA MET A 156 2.30 5.32 16.59
C MET A 156 1.35 4.11 16.54
N PHE A 157 1.39 3.33 15.45
CA PHE A 157 0.58 2.12 15.34
C PHE A 157 0.94 1.06 16.40
N GLY A 158 2.24 0.83 16.64
CA GLY A 158 2.71 -0.12 17.66
C GLY A 158 2.27 0.28 19.06
N ILE A 159 2.36 1.56 19.41
CA ILE A 159 1.85 2.10 20.68
C ILE A 159 0.34 1.88 20.79
N ALA A 160 -0.43 2.23 19.75
CA ALA A 160 -1.89 2.06 19.73
C ALA A 160 -2.32 0.61 19.93
N MET A 161 -1.64 -0.33 19.25
CA MET A 161 -1.89 -1.76 19.36
C MET A 161 -1.58 -2.29 20.76
N LYS A 162 -0.45 -1.85 21.34
CA LYS A 162 -0.05 -2.22 22.70
C LYS A 162 -1.11 -1.76 23.71
N SER A 163 -1.50 -0.49 23.66
CA SER A 163 -2.55 0.04 24.53
C SER A 163 -3.86 -0.72 24.37
N ALA A 164 -4.31 -0.98 23.13
CA ALA A 164 -5.54 -1.74 22.90
C ALA A 164 -5.50 -3.17 23.47
N THR A 165 -4.32 -3.80 23.46
CA THR A 165 -4.13 -5.16 24.00
C THR A 165 -4.13 -5.14 25.52
N GLU A 166 -3.45 -4.16 26.14
CA GLU A 166 -3.41 -4.00 27.60
C GLU A 166 -4.82 -3.72 28.17
N PHE A 167 -5.63 -2.88 27.51
CA PHE A 167 -7.00 -2.60 27.94
C PHE A 167 -8.00 -3.75 27.71
N GLN A 168 -7.72 -4.72 26.84
CA GLN A 168 -8.58 -5.90 26.67
C GLN A 168 -8.43 -6.93 27.80
N GLN A 169 -7.39 -6.83 28.62
CA GLN A 169 -7.12 -7.77 29.72
C GLN A 169 -7.83 -7.40 31.02
N TYR A 170 -8.49 -6.23 31.06
CA TYR A 170 -9.28 -5.70 32.17
C TYR A 170 -10.77 -5.65 31.80
#